data_AF-L8G3J7-F1
#
_entry.id   AF-L8G3J7-F1
#
_cell.length_a   1.000
_cell.length_b   1.000
_cell.length_c   1.000
_cell.angle_alpha   90.00
_cell.angle_beta   90.00
_cell.angle_gamma   90.00
#
_symmetry.space_group_name_H-M   'P 1'
#
loop_
_entity.id
_entity.type
_entity.pdbx_description
1 polymer ?
#
loop_
_entity_poly.entity_id
_entity_poly.type
_entity_poly.pdbx_seq_one_letter_code
_entity_poly.pdbx_strand_id
1 'polypeptide(L)'
;MSRVNILRISRLANRNVLFTSQRCQVPAVRALSTKTILPVVAANKSCISGPVRNLSCSQATSKGIYPETDNPPAKTLEPEAKAHEPTELTIEEYHEAADTCIDHLVATFEELQEAREDVDVEYSAGVLTLIFPPIGTYVINKQPPNKQIWLSSPISGPKRYDWVVSGESQNQKEGGGQGKWVYIRDGSTLNEMLEKEVGVDLTEVID
;
A
#
# COMPACT_ATOMS: atom_id res chain seq x y z
N MET A 1 2.18 55.67 -43.88
CA MET A 1 3.33 54.83 -44.30
C MET A 1 3.14 53.46 -43.68
N SER A 2 2.60 52.54 -44.48
CA SER A 2 2.14 51.21 -44.06
C SER A 2 3.29 50.21 -44.17
N ARG A 3 3.46 49.34 -43.18
CA ARG A 3 4.21 48.09 -43.34
C ARG A 3 3.39 46.93 -42.79
N VAL A 4 2.69 46.30 -43.73
CA VAL A 4 2.03 45.00 -43.64
C VAL A 4 3.15 43.95 -43.59
N ASN A 5 3.16 43.09 -42.57
CA ASN A 5 3.99 41.89 -42.59
C ASN A 5 3.12 40.67 -42.93
N ILE A 6 3.57 39.99 -43.98
CA ILE A 6 2.90 38.94 -44.73
C ILE A 6 3.15 37.59 -44.06
N LEU A 7 2.08 36.79 -44.03
CA LEU A 7 1.99 35.37 -43.69
C LEU A 7 3.06 34.52 -44.40
N ARG A 8 3.68 33.58 -43.66
CA ARG A 8 4.24 32.36 -44.25
C ARG A 8 3.51 31.14 -43.69
N ILE A 9 2.60 30.62 -44.52
CA ILE A 9 2.00 29.30 -44.42
C ILE A 9 2.93 28.34 -45.17
N SER A 10 3.45 27.31 -44.50
CA SER A 10 4.10 26.17 -45.16
C SER A 10 3.24 24.91 -44.99
N ARG A 11 2.99 24.28 -46.13
CA ARG A 11 2.12 23.14 -46.40
C ARG A 11 2.84 21.79 -46.23
N LEU A 12 2.06 20.78 -45.84
CA LEU A 12 2.04 19.36 -46.27
C LEU A 12 3.27 18.47 -46.01
N ALA A 13 3.04 17.32 -45.36
CA ALA A 13 2.86 16.05 -46.09
C ALA A 13 2.48 14.88 -45.16
N ASN A 14 1.43 14.17 -45.54
CA ASN A 14 1.02 12.85 -45.05
C ASN A 14 2.11 11.79 -45.31
N ARG A 15 2.29 10.86 -44.38
CA ARG A 15 2.81 9.50 -44.68
C ARG A 15 1.89 8.45 -44.05
N ASN A 16 0.97 7.94 -44.87
CA ASN A 16 0.42 6.59 -44.72
C ASN A 16 1.36 5.63 -45.47
N VAL A 17 1.76 4.53 -44.82
CA VAL A 17 2.13 3.29 -45.53
C VAL A 17 1.63 2.09 -44.73
N LEU A 18 0.94 1.20 -45.45
CA LEU A 18 0.24 -0.01 -45.02
C LEU A 18 1.18 -1.22 -44.94
N PHE A 19 0.81 -2.17 -44.07
CA PHE A 19 0.91 -3.66 -44.16
C PHE A 19 2.07 -4.33 -44.92
N THR A 20 2.82 -5.20 -44.22
CA THR A 20 3.15 -6.62 -44.58
C THR A 20 3.42 -7.37 -43.26
N SER A 21 2.65 -8.37 -42.81
CA SER A 21 2.64 -9.82 -43.10
C SER A 21 3.99 -10.55 -42.95
N GLN A 22 4.16 -11.37 -41.88
CA GLN A 22 4.52 -12.78 -42.07
C GLN A 22 4.32 -13.66 -40.83
N ARG A 23 3.65 -14.78 -41.12
CA ARG A 23 3.30 -15.94 -40.31
C ARG A 23 4.32 -17.04 -40.65
N CYS A 24 4.94 -17.65 -39.65
CA CYS A 24 5.69 -18.93 -39.80
C CYS A 24 5.14 -19.87 -38.72
N GLN A 25 4.19 -20.74 -39.04
CA GLN A 25 4.36 -22.10 -39.58
C GLN A 25 5.09 -23.07 -38.64
N VAL A 26 4.27 -23.95 -38.05
CA VAL A 26 4.59 -25.24 -37.41
C VAL A 26 5.10 -26.26 -38.44
N PRO A 27 5.76 -27.34 -37.97
CA PRO A 27 5.52 -28.66 -38.51
C PRO A 27 4.97 -29.64 -37.45
N ALA A 28 3.92 -30.36 -37.83
CA ALA A 28 3.56 -31.70 -37.33
C ALA A 28 4.62 -32.71 -37.87
N VAL A 29 4.80 -33.95 -37.41
CA VAL A 29 3.83 -35.07 -37.26
C VAL A 29 4.52 -36.29 -36.61
N ARG A 30 3.68 -37.24 -36.12
CA ARG A 30 3.88 -38.72 -36.00
C ARG A 30 4.75 -39.26 -34.84
N ALA A 31 4.46 -40.38 -34.17
CA ALA A 31 3.32 -41.32 -34.17
C ALA A 31 3.47 -42.35 -33.01
N LEU A 32 2.32 -42.83 -32.53
CA LEU A 32 1.92 -44.19 -32.11
C LEU A 32 2.89 -45.16 -31.36
N SER A 33 2.37 -45.60 -30.21
CA SER A 33 2.18 -47.00 -29.77
C SER A 33 3.40 -47.82 -29.27
N THR A 34 3.34 -48.26 -28.00
CA THR A 34 3.06 -49.68 -27.67
C THR A 34 2.83 -49.86 -26.17
N LYS A 35 1.86 -50.72 -25.85
CA LYS A 35 1.54 -51.26 -24.52
C LYS A 35 2.72 -52.12 -24.02
N THR A 36 2.74 -52.48 -22.71
CA THR A 36 2.81 -53.88 -22.20
C THR A 36 3.39 -53.98 -20.76
N ILE A 37 2.50 -54.37 -19.83
CA ILE A 37 2.63 -55.38 -18.73
C ILE A 37 3.54 -55.12 -17.50
N LEU A 38 2.89 -55.18 -16.33
CA LEU A 38 3.45 -55.50 -14.99
C LEU A 38 3.63 -57.02 -14.85
N PRO A 39 4.58 -57.54 -14.02
CA PRO A 39 4.14 -58.00 -12.69
C PRO A 39 5.19 -58.00 -11.55
N VAL A 40 4.66 -57.93 -10.33
CA VAL A 40 4.96 -58.78 -9.14
C VAL A 40 6.30 -58.65 -8.37
N VAL A 41 6.13 -58.19 -7.13
CA VAL A 41 6.64 -58.67 -5.81
C VAL A 41 8.08 -59.22 -5.73
N ALA A 42 8.88 -58.56 -4.89
CA ALA A 42 9.75 -59.27 -3.95
C ALA A 42 9.94 -58.43 -2.69
N ALA A 43 9.46 -58.96 -1.57
CA ALA A 43 9.81 -58.51 -0.23
C ALA A 43 11.29 -58.81 0.03
N ASN A 44 12.01 -57.90 0.68
CA ASN A 44 13.19 -58.28 1.45
C ASN A 44 13.27 -57.45 2.73
N LYS A 45 13.25 -58.19 3.83
CA LYS A 45 13.47 -57.75 5.21
C LYS A 45 14.97 -57.53 5.39
N SER A 46 15.36 -56.39 5.95
CA SER A 46 16.40 -56.24 6.99
C SER A 46 17.06 -54.87 6.92
N CYS A 47 16.87 -54.05 7.94
CA CYS A 47 17.88 -53.07 8.35
C CYS A 47 17.94 -53.05 9.88
N ILE A 48 19.09 -53.51 10.37
CA ILE A 48 19.54 -53.44 11.75
C ILE A 48 20.30 -52.11 11.90
N SER A 49 20.29 -51.59 13.13
CA SER A 49 21.21 -50.57 13.68
C SER A 49 20.70 -49.13 13.69
N GLY A 50 20.58 -48.58 14.91
CA GLY A 50 20.05 -47.25 15.21
C GLY A 50 21.04 -46.10 15.02
N PRO A 51 20.73 -44.95 15.62
CA PRO A 51 21.68 -44.41 16.59
C PRO A 51 21.02 -43.98 17.91
N VAL A 52 21.79 -44.16 18.97
CA VAL A 52 21.60 -43.64 20.33
C VAL A 52 21.45 -42.12 20.29
N ARG A 53 20.36 -41.61 20.88
CA ARG A 53 20.19 -40.17 21.14
C ARG A 53 21.17 -39.76 22.23
N ASN A 54 22.21 -39.03 21.86
CA ASN A 54 23.11 -38.38 22.81
C ASN A 54 22.36 -37.24 23.50
N LEU A 55 22.12 -37.37 24.80
CA LEU A 55 21.68 -36.27 25.66
C LEU A 55 22.86 -35.33 25.86
N SER A 56 22.83 -34.17 25.21
CA SER A 56 23.80 -33.09 25.44
C SER A 56 23.30 -32.22 26.57
N CYS A 57 23.92 -32.36 27.76
CA CYS A 57 23.80 -31.40 28.86
C CYS A 57 24.89 -30.34 28.70
N SER A 58 24.60 -29.24 28.02
CA SER A 58 25.42 -28.03 28.10
C SER A 58 25.03 -27.22 29.35
N GLN A 59 26.06 -26.80 30.06
CA GLN A 59 26.09 -26.30 31.43
C GLN A 59 25.29 -25.01 31.64
N ALA A 60 24.65 -24.90 32.81
CA ALA A 60 24.11 -23.65 33.33
C ALA A 60 25.27 -22.67 33.60
N THR A 61 25.32 -21.57 32.85
CA THR A 61 26.26 -20.49 33.15
C THR A 61 25.83 -19.78 34.44
N SER A 62 26.82 -19.66 35.31
CA SER A 62 26.78 -19.04 36.63
C SER A 62 26.17 -17.64 36.56
N LYS A 63 25.13 -17.43 37.38
CA LYS A 63 24.59 -16.13 37.77
C LYS A 63 25.73 -15.22 38.24
N GLY A 64 25.72 -13.99 37.75
CA GLY A 64 26.71 -12.95 38.03
C GLY A 64 26.87 -12.66 39.52
N ILE A 65 28.11 -12.34 39.88
CA ILE A 65 28.58 -12.01 41.23
C ILE A 65 28.49 -10.49 41.41
N TYR A 66 27.29 -9.91 41.32
CA TYR A 66 27.09 -8.50 41.65
C TYR A 66 26.19 -8.39 42.88
N PRO A 67 26.71 -7.91 44.03
CA PRO A 67 26.00 -7.94 45.31
C PRO A 67 24.93 -6.84 45.47
N GLU A 68 24.56 -6.09 44.43
CA GLU A 68 23.45 -5.11 44.48
C GLU A 68 22.69 -4.99 43.13
N THR A 69 22.09 -6.08 42.64
CA THR A 69 21.10 -5.98 41.55
C THR A 69 19.98 -6.98 41.80
N ASP A 70 19.24 -6.78 42.88
CA ASP A 70 18.09 -7.62 43.27
C ASP A 70 16.73 -7.02 42.88
N ASN A 71 16.71 -6.04 41.97
CA ASN A 71 15.47 -5.64 41.31
C ASN A 71 15.79 -4.79 40.07
N PRO A 72 15.68 -5.29 38.83
CA PRO A 72 15.51 -4.36 37.72
C PRO A 72 14.18 -3.62 37.99
N PRO A 73 14.15 -2.28 38.10
CA PRO A 73 12.86 -1.58 38.09
C PRO A 73 12.15 -2.03 36.82
N ALA A 74 10.91 -2.54 36.99
CA ALA A 74 10.06 -2.91 35.88
C ALA A 74 10.19 -1.84 34.80
N LYS A 75 10.55 -2.25 33.59
CA LYS A 75 10.67 -1.39 32.42
C LYS A 75 9.53 -0.39 32.47
N THR A 76 9.83 0.85 32.85
CA THR A 76 8.90 1.95 32.72
C THR A 76 8.46 1.87 31.27
N LEU A 77 7.17 1.62 31.08
CA LEU A 77 6.51 1.71 29.80
C LEU A 77 6.57 3.20 29.42
N GLU A 78 7.75 3.64 28.99
CA GLU A 78 7.87 4.61 27.92
C GLU A 78 6.88 4.13 26.85
N PRO A 79 5.98 4.99 26.33
CA PRO A 79 5.08 4.58 25.28
C PRO A 79 5.96 4.24 24.07
N GLU A 80 6.31 2.96 23.94
CA GLU A 80 6.92 2.43 22.74
C GLU A 80 5.98 2.80 21.62
N ALA A 81 6.42 3.72 20.77
CA ALA A 81 5.78 4.06 19.52
C ALA A 81 5.54 2.73 18.80
N LYS A 82 4.32 2.20 18.92
CA LYS A 82 3.92 0.97 18.25
C LYS A 82 4.18 1.24 16.77
N ALA A 83 5.11 0.48 16.21
CA ALA A 83 5.22 0.36 14.77
C ALA A 83 3.83 -0.08 14.29
N HIS A 84 3.09 0.84 13.67
CA HIS A 84 1.86 0.52 12.99
C HIS A 84 2.28 -0.29 11.76
N GLU A 85 2.19 -1.62 11.86
CA GLU A 85 2.42 -2.48 10.72
C GLU A 85 1.26 -2.27 9.73
N PRO A 86 1.54 -2.05 8.42
CA PRO A 86 0.50 -1.99 7.41
C PRO A 86 -0.32 -3.27 7.44
N THR A 87 -1.65 -3.16 7.46
CA THR A 87 -2.51 -4.33 7.33
C THR A 87 -2.42 -4.88 5.90
N GLU A 88 -2.25 -6.20 5.75
CA GLU A 88 -2.30 -6.84 4.44
C GLU A 88 -3.74 -6.87 3.91
N LEU A 89 -4.11 -5.88 3.10
CA LEU A 89 -5.41 -5.83 2.43
C LEU A 89 -5.40 -6.53 1.08
N THR A 90 -6.54 -7.03 0.62
CA THR A 90 -6.77 -7.35 -0.80
C THR A 90 -6.82 -6.07 -1.65
N ILE A 91 -6.73 -6.21 -2.98
CA ILE A 91 -6.79 -5.04 -3.89
C ILE A 91 -8.19 -4.44 -3.84
N GLU A 92 -9.22 -5.28 -3.78
CA GLU A 92 -10.62 -4.91 -3.71
C GLU A 92 -10.92 -4.11 -2.43
N GLU A 93 -10.49 -4.61 -1.25
CA GLU A 93 -10.65 -3.89 0.02
C GLU A 93 -9.91 -2.54 0.02
N TYR A 94 -8.71 -2.48 -0.59
CA TYR A 94 -8.00 -1.22 -0.76
C TYR A 94 -8.83 -0.23 -1.59
N HIS A 95 -9.42 -0.69 -2.70
CA HIS A 95 -10.23 0.19 -3.54
C HIS A 95 -11.42 0.74 -2.77
N GLU A 96 -12.19 -0.12 -2.10
CA GLU A 96 -13.33 0.31 -1.30
C GLU A 96 -12.93 1.32 -0.22
N ALA A 97 -11.90 1.00 0.59
CA ALA A 97 -11.43 1.87 1.66
C ALA A 97 -10.86 3.21 1.15
N ALA A 98 -10.14 3.19 0.03
CA ALA A 98 -9.54 4.39 -0.55
C ALA A 98 -10.59 5.25 -1.26
N ASP A 99 -11.55 4.65 -1.96
CA ASP A 99 -12.67 5.38 -2.59
C ASP A 99 -13.55 6.04 -1.54
N THR A 100 -13.97 5.32 -0.50
CA THR A 100 -14.73 5.92 0.61
C THR A 100 -13.99 7.09 1.24
N CYS A 101 -12.68 6.95 1.50
CA CYS A 101 -11.88 8.04 2.07
C CYS A 101 -11.81 9.26 1.16
N ILE A 102 -11.56 9.06 -0.15
CA ILE A 102 -11.43 10.18 -1.09
C ILE A 102 -12.79 10.84 -1.35
N ASP A 103 -13.87 10.06 -1.50
CA ASP A 103 -15.22 10.58 -1.69
C ASP A 103 -15.65 11.46 -0.51
N HIS A 104 -15.30 11.06 0.71
CA HIS A 104 -15.54 11.88 1.90
C HIS A 104 -14.73 13.18 1.86
N LEU A 105 -13.43 13.12 1.52
CA LEU A 105 -12.60 14.32 1.40
C LEU A 105 -13.11 15.28 0.33
N VAL A 106 -13.57 14.75 -0.80
CA VAL A 106 -14.18 15.54 -1.88
C VAL A 106 -15.42 16.26 -1.35
N ALA A 107 -16.36 15.54 -0.72
CA ALA A 107 -17.57 16.14 -0.18
C ALA A 107 -17.26 17.27 0.82
N THR A 108 -16.34 17.05 1.76
CA THR A 108 -16.01 18.07 2.75
C THR A 108 -15.27 19.28 2.14
N PHE A 109 -14.43 19.06 1.13
CA PHE A 109 -13.76 20.16 0.44
C PHE A 109 -14.69 20.93 -0.51
N GLU A 110 -15.68 20.27 -1.12
CA GLU A 110 -16.73 20.94 -1.89
C GLU A 110 -17.57 21.87 -0.99
N GLU A 111 -17.94 21.42 0.21
CA GLU A 111 -18.59 22.27 1.22
C GLU A 111 -17.70 23.47 1.62
N LEU A 112 -16.39 23.24 1.76
CA LEU A 112 -15.43 24.30 2.04
C LEU A 112 -15.33 25.31 0.89
N GLN A 113 -15.39 24.84 -0.36
CA GLN A 113 -15.41 25.68 -1.57
C GLN A 113 -16.68 26.53 -1.65
N GLU A 114 -17.84 26.02 -1.22
CA GLU A 114 -19.06 26.82 -1.11
C GLU A 114 -18.95 27.92 -0.04
N ALA A 115 -18.25 27.63 1.07
CA ALA A 115 -18.00 28.60 2.13
C ALA A 115 -16.92 29.64 1.76
N ARG A 116 -15.99 29.29 0.86
CA ARG A 116 -14.83 30.10 0.48
C ARG A 116 -14.60 30.07 -1.04
N GLU A 117 -14.93 31.18 -1.69
CA GLU A 117 -14.74 31.36 -3.14
C GLU A 117 -13.28 31.28 -3.62
N ASP A 118 -12.30 31.40 -2.72
CA ASP A 118 -10.87 31.31 -3.05
C ASP A 118 -10.33 29.88 -3.07
N VAL A 119 -11.11 28.90 -2.60
CA VAL A 119 -10.75 27.48 -2.60
C VAL A 119 -11.26 26.82 -3.89
N ASP A 120 -10.45 25.94 -4.48
CA ASP A 120 -10.84 25.17 -5.65
C ASP A 120 -10.49 23.69 -5.48
N VAL A 121 -11.43 22.81 -5.83
CA VAL A 121 -11.35 21.37 -5.60
C VAL A 121 -11.58 20.64 -6.92
N GLU A 122 -10.62 19.81 -7.32
CA GLU A 122 -10.71 19.01 -8.54
C GLU A 122 -10.35 17.55 -8.24
N TYR A 123 -11.29 16.63 -8.49
CA TYR A 123 -11.03 15.19 -8.40
C TYR A 123 -11.09 14.54 -9.79
N SER A 124 -9.99 13.91 -10.21
CA SER A 124 -9.89 13.25 -11.50
C SER A 124 -8.94 12.05 -11.47
N ALA A 125 -9.39 10.92 -12.01
CA ALA A 125 -8.60 9.70 -12.19
C ALA A 125 -7.85 9.22 -10.92
N GLY A 126 -8.45 9.35 -9.75
CA GLY A 126 -7.84 8.96 -8.47
C GLY A 126 -6.87 10.00 -7.88
N VAL A 127 -6.83 11.20 -8.44
CA VAL A 127 -6.06 12.35 -7.95
C VAL A 127 -7.01 13.46 -7.54
N LEU A 128 -6.98 13.83 -6.27
CA LEU A 128 -7.67 14.98 -5.69
C LEU A 128 -6.68 16.14 -5.56
N THR A 129 -7.01 17.26 -6.19
CA THR A 129 -6.25 18.51 -6.14
C THR A 129 -7.07 19.55 -5.39
N LEU A 130 -6.50 20.11 -4.34
CA LEU A 130 -7.12 21.17 -3.54
C LEU A 130 -6.22 22.41 -3.61
N ILE A 131 -6.73 23.49 -4.19
CA ILE A 131 -6.06 24.79 -4.22
C ILE A 131 -6.58 25.58 -3.01
N PHE A 132 -5.69 25.87 -2.07
CA PHE A 132 -6.04 26.57 -0.82
C PHE A 132 -5.13 27.78 -0.60
N PRO A 133 -5.51 28.97 -1.11
CA PRO A 133 -4.80 30.22 -0.86
C PRO A 133 -4.92 30.66 0.62
N PRO A 134 -3.87 31.28 1.21
CA PRO A 134 -2.55 31.60 0.64
C PRO A 134 -1.51 30.47 0.79
N ILE A 135 -1.91 29.30 1.27
CA ILE A 135 -0.99 28.22 1.65
C ILE A 135 -0.37 27.55 0.42
N GLY A 136 -1.18 27.19 -0.57
CA GLY A 136 -0.73 26.55 -1.80
C GLY A 136 -1.67 25.46 -2.29
N THR A 137 -1.12 24.48 -3.01
CA THR A 137 -1.89 23.39 -3.62
C THR A 137 -1.54 22.07 -2.96
N TYR A 138 -2.57 21.37 -2.52
CA TYR A 138 -2.52 20.01 -2.00
C TYR A 138 -2.85 19.03 -3.11
N VAL A 139 -2.10 17.92 -3.15
CA VAL A 139 -2.38 16.83 -4.10
C VAL A 139 -2.46 15.53 -3.33
N ILE A 140 -3.61 14.86 -3.39
CA ILE A 140 -3.87 13.56 -2.78
C ILE A 140 -4.08 12.56 -3.90
N ASN A 141 -3.31 11.48 -3.94
CA ASN A 141 -3.29 10.54 -5.03
C ASN A 141 -3.42 9.09 -4.53
N LYS A 142 -4.35 8.35 -5.11
CA LYS A 142 -4.48 6.91 -4.91
C LYS A 142 -3.32 6.19 -5.61
N GLN A 143 -2.65 5.30 -4.89
CA GLN A 143 -1.60 4.44 -5.43
C GLN A 143 -1.99 2.95 -5.29
N PRO A 144 -2.85 2.44 -6.19
CA PRO A 144 -3.29 1.04 -6.17
C PRO A 144 -2.16 0.00 -6.16
N PRO A 145 -1.05 0.16 -6.91
CA PRO A 145 0.04 -0.82 -6.89
C PRO A 145 0.68 -1.00 -5.52
N ASN A 146 0.68 0.06 -4.70
CA ASN A 146 1.27 0.04 -3.36
C ASN A 146 0.21 -0.08 -2.26
N LYS A 147 -1.09 -0.05 -2.60
CA LYS A 147 -2.20 0.04 -1.66
C LYS A 147 -2.07 1.22 -0.68
N GLN A 148 -1.60 2.35 -1.20
CA GLN A 148 -1.32 3.56 -0.43
C GLN A 148 -2.14 4.75 -0.92
N ILE A 149 -2.20 5.78 -0.07
CA ILE A 149 -2.60 7.13 -0.46
C ILE A 149 -1.39 8.04 -0.28
N TRP A 150 -1.05 8.81 -1.31
CA TRP A 150 0.05 9.77 -1.28
C TRP A 150 -0.51 11.17 -1.13
N LEU A 151 0.09 11.97 -0.25
CA LEU A 151 -0.22 13.37 -0.04
C LEU A 151 1.01 14.20 -0.42
N SER A 152 0.80 15.28 -1.15
CA SER A 152 1.75 16.37 -1.33
C SER A 152 1.15 17.61 -0.68
N SER A 153 1.64 17.97 0.50
CA SER A 153 1.28 19.21 1.18
C SER A 153 2.32 20.30 0.89
N PRO A 154 1.90 21.56 0.66
CA PRO A 154 2.82 22.71 0.57
C PRO A 154 3.50 23.04 1.91
N ILE A 155 2.95 22.59 3.04
CA ILE A 155 3.50 22.83 4.40
C ILE A 155 4.40 21.68 4.83
N SER A 156 3.87 20.45 4.83
CA SER A 156 4.55 19.27 5.38
C SER A 156 5.28 18.41 4.33
N GLY A 157 5.10 18.72 3.05
CA GLY A 157 5.75 18.02 1.95
C GLY A 157 5.10 16.67 1.60
N PRO A 158 5.84 15.75 0.98
CA PRO A 158 5.32 14.46 0.54
C PRO A 158 5.16 13.48 1.71
N LYS A 159 3.98 12.91 1.87
CA LYS A 159 3.65 11.85 2.84
C LYS A 159 2.98 10.67 2.14
N ARG A 160 3.11 9.50 2.74
CA ARG A 160 2.53 8.24 2.26
C ARG A 160 1.77 7.61 3.40
N TYR A 161 0.52 7.26 3.16
CA TYR A 161 -0.37 6.68 4.15
C TYR A 161 -0.66 5.25 3.76
N ASP A 162 -0.55 4.39 4.76
CA ASP A 162 -0.85 2.97 4.68
C ASP A 162 -2.13 2.71 5.48
N TRP A 163 -2.91 1.71 5.06
CA TRP A 163 -4.11 1.33 5.77
C TRP A 163 -3.76 0.49 7.01
N VAL A 164 -4.29 0.90 8.16
CA VAL A 164 -4.07 0.22 9.44
C VAL A 164 -5.42 -0.02 10.11
N VAL A 165 -5.76 -1.28 10.32
CA VAL A 165 -7.00 -1.66 11.02
C VAL A 165 -6.81 -1.53 12.53
N SER A 166 -7.57 -0.63 13.16
CA SER A 166 -7.56 -0.46 14.62
C SER A 166 -8.54 -1.43 15.25
N GLY A 167 -8.16 -2.70 15.39
CA GLY A 167 -9.09 -3.73 15.90
C GLY A 167 -8.50 -5.10 16.17
N GLU A 168 -7.23 -5.35 15.87
CA GLU A 168 -6.58 -6.65 16.11
C GLU A 168 -6.18 -6.84 17.58
N SER A 169 -7.12 -6.65 18.50
CA SER A 169 -7.04 -7.40 19.75
C SER A 169 -7.46 -8.83 19.44
N GLN A 170 -6.65 -9.78 19.87
CA GLN A 170 -6.67 -11.24 19.61
C GLN A 170 -8.02 -11.98 19.85
N ASN A 171 -9.12 -11.25 20.10
CA ASN A 171 -10.45 -11.73 20.46
C ASN A 171 -11.62 -11.19 19.61
N GLN A 172 -11.40 -10.34 18.60
CA GLN A 172 -12.51 -9.82 17.77
C GLN A 172 -12.58 -10.48 16.38
N LYS A 173 -13.81 -10.82 15.98
CA LYS A 173 -14.14 -11.49 14.72
C LYS A 173 -13.56 -10.74 13.51
N GLU A 174 -13.01 -11.50 12.59
CA GLU A 174 -12.58 -11.06 11.26
C GLU A 174 -13.72 -10.27 10.58
N GLY A 175 -13.42 -9.06 10.09
CA GLY A 175 -14.29 -8.31 9.18
C GLY A 175 -15.08 -7.12 9.77
N GLY A 176 -14.81 -6.67 10.99
CA GLY A 176 -15.51 -5.53 11.60
C GLY A 176 -14.63 -4.39 12.13
N GLY A 177 -13.32 -4.43 11.89
CA GLY A 177 -12.41 -3.38 12.37
C GLY A 177 -12.48 -2.15 11.48
N GLN A 178 -12.67 -0.97 12.08
CA GLN A 178 -12.46 0.30 11.39
C GLN A 178 -10.96 0.47 11.12
N GLY A 179 -10.61 0.78 9.88
CA GLY A 179 -9.24 1.13 9.52
C GLY A 179 -9.05 2.62 9.32
N LYS A 180 -7.81 3.05 9.48
CA LYS A 180 -7.38 4.44 9.31
C LYS A 180 -6.17 4.49 8.40
N TRP A 181 -6.07 5.57 7.64
CA TRP A 181 -4.90 5.89 6.82
C TRP A 181 -3.84 6.53 7.71
N VAL A 182 -2.75 5.80 8.01
CA VAL A 182 -1.71 6.19 8.96
C VAL A 182 -0.38 6.36 8.23
N TYR A 183 0.35 7.43 8.55
CA TYR A 183 1.74 7.57 8.11
C TYR A 183 2.67 6.89 9.11
N ILE A 184 3.28 5.78 8.70
CA ILE A 184 4.06 4.89 9.58
C ILE A 184 5.24 5.60 10.28
N ARG A 185 5.77 6.69 9.70
CA ARG A 185 6.94 7.36 10.27
C ARG A 185 6.63 8.18 11.51
N ASP A 186 5.48 8.85 11.55
CA ASP A 186 5.10 9.72 12.68
C ASP A 186 3.83 9.24 13.41
N GLY A 187 3.14 8.22 12.87
CA GLY A 187 1.89 7.69 13.41
C GLY A 187 0.69 8.60 13.16
N SER A 188 0.85 9.72 12.46
CA SER A 188 -0.24 10.65 12.19
C SER A 188 -1.23 10.08 11.18
N THR A 189 -2.52 10.37 11.38
CA THR A 189 -3.55 9.99 10.41
C THR A 189 -3.67 11.02 9.30
N LEU A 190 -4.17 10.60 8.14
CA LEU A 190 -4.45 11.51 7.01
C LEU A 190 -5.42 12.62 7.44
N ASN A 191 -6.48 12.25 8.16
CA ASN A 191 -7.52 13.17 8.63
C ASN A 191 -6.94 14.21 9.59
N GLU A 192 -6.22 13.78 10.62
CA GLU A 192 -5.57 14.68 11.59
C GLU A 192 -4.60 15.66 10.92
N MET A 193 -3.87 15.23 9.89
CA MET A 193 -2.98 16.10 9.13
C MET A 193 -3.76 17.19 8.38
N LEU A 194 -4.85 16.80 7.70
CA LEU A 194 -5.68 17.72 6.94
C LEU A 194 -6.49 18.67 7.84
N GLU A 195 -7.00 18.17 8.96
CA GLU A 195 -7.60 18.97 10.05
C GLU A 195 -6.64 20.05 10.53
N LYS A 196 -5.39 19.68 10.79
CA LYS A 196 -4.37 20.62 11.29
C LYS A 196 -3.97 21.70 10.28
N GLU A 197 -3.90 21.35 9.00
CA GLU A 197 -3.40 22.26 7.96
C GLU A 197 -4.51 23.08 7.30
N VAL A 198 -5.69 22.50 7.07
CA VAL A 198 -6.83 23.13 6.39
C VAL A 198 -7.88 23.64 7.38
N GLY A 199 -7.93 23.08 8.60
CA GLY A 199 -8.91 23.47 9.62
C GLY A 199 -10.30 22.91 9.38
N VAL A 200 -10.39 21.73 8.79
CA VAL A 200 -11.65 21.07 8.40
C VAL A 200 -11.87 19.86 9.29
N ASP A 201 -13.01 19.79 9.98
CA ASP A 201 -13.35 18.66 10.85
C ASP A 201 -13.73 17.42 10.01
N LEU A 202 -12.83 16.43 9.94
CA LEU A 202 -13.03 15.17 9.20
C LEU A 202 -13.46 14.02 10.12
N THR A 203 -13.75 14.33 11.38
CA THR A 203 -14.06 13.38 12.45
C THR A 203 -15.49 12.86 12.48
N GLU A 204 -16.47 13.50 11.81
CA GLU A 204 -17.90 13.24 12.12
C GLU A 204 -18.51 11.96 11.52
N VAL A 205 -17.84 11.20 10.64
CA VAL A 205 -18.54 10.15 9.87
C VAL A 205 -17.80 8.81 9.76
N ILE A 206 -16.77 8.55 10.58
CA ILE A 206 -16.12 7.22 10.66
C ILE A 206 -16.27 6.65 12.08
N ASP A 207 -17.51 6.54 12.55
CA ASP A 207 -17.92 5.72 13.72
C ASP A 207 -18.91 4.62 13.28
#